data_AF-A0AB40BQS9-F1
#
_entry.id   AF-A0AB40BQS9-F1
#
_cell.length_a   1.000
_cell.length_b   1.000
_cell.length_c   1.000
_cell.angle_alpha   90.00
_cell.angle_beta   90.00
_cell.angle_gamma   90.00
#
_symmetry.space_group_name_H-M   'P 1'
#
loop_
_entity.id
_entity.type
_entity.pdbx_description
1 polymer ?
#
loop_
_entity_poly.entity_id
_entity_poly.type
_entity_poly.pdbx_seq_one_letter_code
_entity_poly.pdbx_strand_id
1 'polypeptide(L)'
;MQPIDRFVVEEYLLDVLLFFNGCRKECAAYMVGLPVPFRYEYLMAETVFSQLLLLPQPPFKPLYYTLVIIDLCKALPGAFPAVVAGAVRVLFDRIADMDMECRTRLILWFSHHLANFQYIWPWEEWAHVQELPRWAPQRVFVQEVLEREVRLSYWDKIKQSIENAPLLEELLPPKEGTSFKYSVIDGEEKTEGHKISAELCSLVKGRKTAREIMSWVEETVIPVHGSKLAMEVVIQTLMDIGSKSFTHLITVLERYGQVIGKLCPERDGQVLLLDEVGSYWKNNTQMTAIAIDRMMGYRLVSNLSIVNWVFSSSNIEQFHTSDRPWEVLRNAINKTYNRICDLRKEISSLERGILLAEDTASKTKEELEAAEAKLEVVDGQQVPAEKPGRLKRLKGYVDRATEEVSSLKESLEAKEALLLRALEENKALFMTLYKNFVGVLTDRLAPVSDGGKVPNLRDAHVDSMAVDTEESTTMDVDSENGKAKASRSNGEKATKPYNIGEREQWCLTTLGYLKAISRQYVTEIWPYIEMLDAEVFVEGIHPLIQKAVNDGLGRRVPAS
;
A
#
# COMPACT_ATOMS: atom_id res chain seq x y z
N MET A 1 25.08 -33.09 -4.16
CA MET A 1 23.85 -33.03 -3.36
C MET A 1 22.81 -33.90 -4.06
N GLN A 2 22.38 -34.98 -3.41
CA GLN A 2 21.26 -35.79 -3.88
C GLN A 2 19.94 -35.02 -3.67
N PRO A 3 18.85 -35.35 -4.40
CA PRO A 3 17.56 -34.68 -4.20
C PRO A 3 17.07 -34.72 -2.73
N ILE A 4 17.32 -35.83 -2.03
CA ILE A 4 16.96 -35.97 -0.62
C ILE A 4 17.77 -35.05 0.30
N ASP A 5 19.05 -34.83 0.00
CA ASP A 5 19.91 -33.92 0.78
C ASP A 5 19.37 -32.49 0.72
N ARG A 6 18.94 -32.05 -0.47
CA ARG A 6 18.31 -30.74 -0.66
C ARG A 6 17.06 -30.63 0.19
N PHE A 7 16.16 -31.60 0.07
CA PHE A 7 14.90 -31.60 0.81
C PHE A 7 15.12 -31.53 2.33
N VAL A 8 16.01 -32.37 2.87
CA VAL A 8 16.31 -32.39 4.31
C VAL A 8 16.90 -31.08 4.79
N VAL A 9 17.82 -30.48 4.03
CA VAL A 9 18.43 -29.19 4.41
C VAL A 9 17.40 -28.05 4.32
N GLU A 10 16.57 -28.04 3.27
CA GLU A 10 15.50 -27.06 3.12
C GLU A 10 14.51 -27.11 4.28
N GLU A 11 14.00 -28.29 4.62
CA GLU A 11 13.08 -28.49 5.76
C GLU A 11 13.73 -28.06 7.09
N TYR A 12 15.00 -28.42 7.32
CA TYR A 12 15.71 -27.99 8.52
C TYR A 12 15.82 -26.46 8.61
N LEU A 13 16.14 -25.79 7.50
CA LEU A 13 16.22 -24.33 7.46
C LEU A 13 14.84 -23.67 7.70
N LEU A 14 13.77 -24.27 7.19
CA LEU A 14 12.40 -23.84 7.46
C LEU A 14 12.03 -23.99 8.94
N ASP A 15 12.39 -25.11 9.56
CA ASP A 15 12.21 -25.32 11.00
C ASP A 15 13.00 -24.28 11.81
N VAL A 16 14.24 -23.98 11.45
CA VAL A 16 15.03 -22.94 12.14
C VAL A 16 14.37 -21.56 12.02
N LEU A 17 13.89 -21.19 10.83
CA LEU A 17 13.14 -19.95 10.63
C LEU A 17 11.86 -19.93 11.49
N LEU A 18 11.16 -21.07 11.58
CA LEU A 18 9.94 -21.21 12.35
C LEU A 18 10.18 -21.09 13.86
N PHE A 19 11.12 -21.88 14.42
CA PHE A 19 11.37 -21.92 15.85
C PHE A 19 12.06 -20.65 16.39
N PHE A 20 12.93 -20.03 15.58
CA PHE A 20 13.70 -18.85 16.00
C PHE A 20 13.20 -17.53 15.40
N ASN A 21 11.92 -17.47 14.99
CA ASN A 21 11.32 -16.24 14.44
C ASN A 21 11.34 -15.05 15.43
N GLY A 22 11.36 -15.33 16.74
CA GLY A 22 11.51 -14.32 17.80
C GLY A 22 12.95 -13.94 18.14
N CYS A 23 13.96 -14.70 17.68
CA CYS A 23 15.37 -14.49 18.01
C CYS A 23 16.26 -14.62 16.76
N ARG A 24 16.32 -13.54 15.96
CA ARG A 24 17.06 -13.52 14.67
C ARG A 24 18.54 -13.92 14.75
N LYS A 25 19.22 -13.61 15.87
CA LYS A 25 20.65 -13.94 16.04
C LYS A 25 20.86 -15.44 16.23
N GLU A 26 20.01 -16.09 17.03
CA GLU A 26 20.03 -17.54 17.20
C GLU A 26 19.62 -18.22 15.89
N CYS A 27 18.60 -17.71 15.20
CA CYS A 27 18.23 -18.17 13.87
C CYS A 27 19.44 -18.22 12.93
N ALA A 28 20.17 -17.10 12.78
CA ALA A 28 21.35 -17.05 11.93
C ALA A 28 22.46 -18.01 12.41
N ALA A 29 22.70 -18.11 13.73
CA ALA A 29 23.70 -19.02 14.27
C ALA A 29 23.40 -20.50 13.96
N TYR A 30 22.15 -20.94 14.12
CA TYR A 30 21.73 -22.30 13.79
C TYR A 30 21.74 -22.56 12.28
N MET A 31 21.36 -21.57 11.46
CA MET A 31 21.43 -21.69 10.01
C MET A 31 22.88 -21.83 9.51
N VAL A 32 23.86 -21.14 10.13
CA VAL A 32 25.28 -21.24 9.75
C VAL A 32 25.95 -22.51 10.30
N GLY A 33 25.40 -23.08 11.37
CA GLY A 33 25.96 -24.23 12.07
C GLY A 33 25.56 -25.60 11.52
N LEU A 34 25.00 -25.71 10.31
CA LEU A 34 24.54 -27.01 9.81
C LEU A 34 25.71 -27.99 9.61
N PRO A 35 25.67 -29.19 10.22
CA PRO A 35 26.74 -30.17 10.13
C PRO A 35 26.64 -30.98 8.83
N VAL A 36 26.67 -30.30 7.68
CA VAL A 36 26.62 -30.94 6.35
C VAL A 36 27.98 -30.88 5.65
N PRO A 37 28.38 -31.93 4.90
CA PRO A 37 29.71 -32.00 4.28
C PRO A 37 29.83 -31.22 2.95
N PHE A 38 28.81 -30.44 2.58
CA PHE A 38 28.73 -29.72 1.31
C PHE A 38 28.33 -28.26 1.53
N ARG A 39 28.63 -27.41 0.54
CA ARG A 39 28.20 -26.01 0.52
C ARG A 39 26.70 -25.92 0.36
N TYR A 40 26.05 -25.18 1.24
CA TYR A 40 24.59 -25.05 1.30
C TYR A 40 24.14 -23.59 1.39
N GLU A 41 25.05 -22.62 1.27
CA GLU A 41 24.72 -21.19 1.35
C GLU A 41 23.72 -20.76 0.27
N TYR A 42 23.81 -21.36 -0.93
CA TYR A 42 22.85 -21.14 -2.02
C TYR A 42 21.46 -21.64 -1.64
N LEU A 43 21.37 -22.84 -1.04
CA LEU A 43 20.10 -23.39 -0.58
C LEU A 43 19.55 -22.56 0.59
N MET A 44 20.41 -22.10 1.48
CA MET A 44 20.06 -21.19 2.57
C MET A 44 19.44 -19.89 2.05
N ALA A 45 20.08 -19.22 1.09
CA ALA A 45 19.55 -18.01 0.48
C ALA A 45 18.21 -18.30 -0.24
N GLU A 46 18.16 -19.37 -1.03
CA GLU A 46 16.95 -19.81 -1.73
C GLU A 46 15.78 -20.06 -0.76
N THR A 47 16.00 -20.78 0.35
CA THR A 47 14.99 -21.03 1.37
C THR A 47 14.49 -19.71 1.98
N VAL A 48 15.39 -18.79 2.36
CA VAL A 48 14.96 -17.50 2.94
C VAL A 48 14.17 -16.65 1.94
N PHE A 49 14.62 -16.56 0.68
CA PHE A 49 13.88 -15.86 -0.37
C PHE A 49 12.54 -16.53 -0.69
N SER A 50 12.47 -17.87 -0.66
CA SER A 50 11.21 -18.60 -0.88
C SER A 50 10.16 -18.19 0.14
N GLN A 51 10.55 -18.00 1.40
CA GLN A 51 9.64 -17.59 2.47
C GLN A 51 9.28 -16.11 2.38
N LEU A 52 10.24 -15.23 2.08
CA LEU A 52 10.01 -13.81 1.87
C LEU A 52 9.04 -13.55 0.70
N LEU A 53 9.15 -14.33 -0.38
CA LEU A 53 8.35 -14.19 -1.59
C LEU A 53 7.14 -15.13 -1.62
N LEU A 54 6.87 -15.88 -0.55
CA LEU A 54 5.81 -16.89 -0.49
C LEU A 54 4.42 -16.28 -0.68
N LEU A 55 3.63 -16.86 -1.58
CA LEU A 55 2.22 -16.49 -1.77
C LEU A 55 1.33 -17.50 -1.02
N PRO A 56 0.23 -17.05 -0.37
CA PRO A 56 -0.35 -15.71 -0.42
C PRO A 56 0.36 -14.68 0.46
N GLN A 57 1.00 -15.10 1.54
CA GLN A 57 1.75 -14.21 2.43
C GLN A 57 2.95 -14.93 3.03
N PRO A 58 4.02 -14.20 3.39
CA PRO A 58 5.14 -14.79 4.12
C PRO A 58 4.67 -15.26 5.51
N PRO A 59 5.20 -16.37 6.04
CA PRO A 59 4.84 -16.86 7.38
C PRO A 59 5.11 -15.84 8.50
N PHE A 60 6.15 -15.01 8.33
CA PHE A 60 6.52 -13.95 9.27
C PHE A 60 6.57 -12.58 8.59
N LYS A 61 6.63 -11.50 9.37
CA LYS A 61 6.74 -10.15 8.82
C LYS A 61 7.96 -10.05 7.87
N PRO A 62 7.84 -9.47 6.67
CA PRO A 62 8.95 -9.37 5.71
C PRO A 62 10.28 -8.85 6.28
N LEU A 63 10.19 -7.89 7.22
CA LEU A 63 11.32 -7.32 7.93
C LEU A 63 12.19 -8.38 8.66
N TYR A 64 11.58 -9.45 9.17
CA TYR A 64 12.29 -10.55 9.82
C TYR A 64 13.31 -11.18 8.86
N TYR A 65 12.90 -11.51 7.63
CA TYR A 65 13.79 -12.11 6.64
C TYR A 65 14.90 -11.14 6.21
N THR A 66 14.63 -9.83 6.10
CA THR A 66 15.68 -8.83 5.86
C THR A 66 16.76 -8.89 6.95
N LEU A 67 16.34 -8.93 8.22
CA LEU A 67 17.26 -8.95 9.35
C LEU A 67 18.04 -10.27 9.44
N VAL A 68 17.40 -11.41 9.15
CA VAL A 68 18.07 -12.71 9.06
C VAL A 68 19.15 -12.69 7.97
N ILE A 69 18.83 -12.19 6.76
CA ILE A 69 19.81 -12.07 5.67
C ILE A 69 21.00 -11.18 6.09
N ILE A 70 20.74 -10.06 6.76
CA ILE A 70 21.80 -9.18 7.28
C ILE A 70 22.69 -9.91 8.28
N ASP A 71 22.11 -10.66 9.22
CA ASP A 71 22.88 -11.42 10.22
C ASP A 71 23.68 -12.55 9.57
N LEU A 72 23.13 -13.23 8.57
CA LEU A 72 23.84 -14.24 7.78
C LEU A 72 25.02 -13.64 7.00
N CYS A 73 24.85 -12.46 6.39
CA CYS A 73 25.96 -11.74 5.74
C CYS A 73 27.09 -11.41 6.72
N LYS A 74 26.76 -11.09 7.98
CA LYS A 74 27.75 -10.82 9.04
C LYS A 74 28.42 -12.09 9.56
N ALA A 75 27.67 -13.19 9.64
CA ALA A 75 28.18 -14.48 10.11
C ALA A 75 29.06 -15.17 9.05
N LEU A 76 28.78 -14.96 7.76
CA LEU A 76 29.48 -15.58 6.63
C LEU A 76 29.99 -14.52 5.60
N PRO A 77 30.86 -13.57 6.00
CA PRO A 77 31.23 -12.43 5.17
C PRO A 77 31.95 -12.80 3.87
N GLY A 78 32.67 -13.94 3.85
CA GLY A 78 33.41 -14.41 2.68
C GLY A 78 32.59 -15.24 1.68
N ALA A 79 31.32 -15.54 1.98
CA ALA A 79 30.51 -16.45 1.16
C ALA A 79 29.08 -15.93 0.92
N PHE A 80 28.33 -15.64 1.98
CA PHE A 80 26.89 -15.37 1.88
C PHE A 80 26.55 -14.08 1.10
N PRO A 81 27.28 -12.96 1.24
CA PRO A 81 27.02 -11.77 0.43
C PRO A 81 27.06 -12.01 -1.09
N ALA A 82 28.02 -12.83 -1.56
CA ALA A 82 28.13 -13.18 -2.98
C ALA A 82 26.94 -14.04 -3.45
N VAL A 83 26.45 -14.94 -2.59
CA VAL A 83 25.27 -15.76 -2.87
C VAL A 83 24.01 -14.88 -2.96
N VAL A 84 23.82 -13.95 -2.02
CA VAL A 84 22.69 -13.01 -2.04
C VAL A 84 22.72 -12.16 -3.29
N ALA A 85 23.87 -11.60 -3.66
CA ALA A 85 24.03 -10.82 -4.88
C ALA A 85 23.72 -11.67 -6.13
N GLY A 86 24.12 -12.94 -6.16
CA GLY A 86 23.76 -13.88 -7.23
C GLY A 86 22.25 -14.12 -7.31
N ALA A 87 21.59 -14.32 -6.17
CA ALA A 87 20.14 -14.50 -6.11
C ALA A 87 19.38 -13.27 -6.63
N VAL A 88 19.81 -12.06 -6.25
CA VAL A 88 19.20 -10.80 -6.72
C VAL A 88 19.32 -10.66 -8.24
N ARG A 89 20.48 -10.97 -8.83
CA ARG A 89 20.65 -10.94 -10.30
C ARG A 89 19.66 -11.86 -11.00
N VAL A 90 19.52 -13.11 -10.53
CA VAL A 90 18.56 -14.07 -11.11
C VAL A 90 17.11 -13.60 -10.95
N LEU A 91 16.76 -13.05 -9.79
CA LEU A 91 15.41 -12.51 -9.54
C LEU A 91 15.12 -11.29 -10.43
N PHE A 92 16.10 -10.42 -10.63
CA PHE A 92 16.02 -9.26 -11.50
C PHE A 92 15.87 -9.65 -12.98
N ASP A 93 16.65 -10.61 -13.48
CA ASP A 93 16.56 -11.10 -14.85
C ASP A 93 15.17 -11.72 -15.15
N ARG A 94 14.54 -12.33 -14.14
CA ARG A 94 13.22 -12.97 -14.25
C ARG A 94 12.07 -12.09 -13.78
N ILE A 95 12.31 -10.80 -13.53
CA ILE A 95 11.30 -9.95 -12.91
C ILE A 95 10.04 -9.79 -13.75
N ALA A 96 10.16 -9.89 -15.08
CA ALA A 96 9.01 -9.84 -16.00
C ALA A 96 8.02 -10.99 -15.78
N ASP A 97 8.49 -12.13 -15.26
CA ASP A 97 7.68 -13.32 -14.96
C ASP A 97 7.19 -13.39 -13.51
N MET A 98 7.83 -12.62 -12.62
CA MET A 98 7.52 -12.60 -11.21
C MET A 98 6.10 -12.07 -10.94
N ASP A 99 5.37 -12.66 -10.00
CA ASP A 99 4.06 -12.16 -9.55
C ASP A 99 4.20 -10.74 -8.97
N MET A 100 3.20 -9.88 -9.19
CA MET A 100 3.26 -8.47 -8.82
C MET A 100 3.55 -8.26 -7.33
N GLU A 101 2.95 -9.10 -6.48
CA GLU A 101 3.17 -9.03 -5.05
C GLU A 101 4.63 -9.37 -4.66
N CYS A 102 5.21 -10.37 -5.31
CA CYS A 102 6.61 -10.73 -5.13
C CYS A 102 7.56 -9.62 -5.60
N ARG A 103 7.24 -8.94 -6.72
CA ARG A 103 8.01 -7.77 -7.19
C ARG A 103 8.03 -6.65 -6.16
N THR A 104 6.86 -6.28 -5.62
CA THR A 104 6.76 -5.26 -4.57
C THR A 104 7.56 -5.65 -3.33
N ARG A 105 7.47 -6.91 -2.89
CA ARG A 105 8.26 -7.39 -1.74
C ARG A 105 9.77 -7.37 -2.02
N LEU A 106 10.19 -7.71 -3.24
CA LEU A 106 11.60 -7.65 -3.65
C LEU A 106 12.14 -6.21 -3.64
N ILE A 107 11.38 -5.25 -4.16
CA ILE A 107 11.73 -3.81 -4.13
C ILE A 107 11.91 -3.32 -2.69
N LEU A 108 10.93 -3.61 -1.83
CA LEU A 108 10.96 -3.22 -0.42
C LEU A 108 12.11 -3.87 0.35
N TRP A 109 12.35 -5.17 0.11
CA TRP A 109 13.46 -5.87 0.74
C TRP A 109 14.81 -5.35 0.25
N PHE A 110 14.98 -5.15 -1.06
CA PHE A 110 16.27 -4.81 -1.65
C PHE A 110 16.70 -3.39 -1.27
N SER A 111 15.80 -2.41 -1.38
CA SER A 111 16.06 -1.04 -0.90
C SER A 111 16.44 -1.00 0.58
N HIS A 112 15.72 -1.73 1.45
CA HIS A 112 16.04 -1.78 2.86
C HIS A 112 17.36 -2.54 3.14
N HIS A 113 17.67 -3.58 2.36
CA HIS A 113 18.94 -4.28 2.44
C HIS A 113 20.11 -3.33 2.09
N LEU A 114 20.04 -2.63 0.97
CA LEU A 114 21.07 -1.67 0.55
C LEU A 114 21.29 -0.54 1.56
N ALA A 115 20.22 -0.02 2.17
CA ALA A 115 20.32 0.97 3.25
C ALA A 115 21.15 0.49 4.46
N ASN A 116 21.20 -0.82 4.71
CA ASN A 116 22.03 -1.41 5.77
C ASN A 116 23.49 -1.68 5.34
N PHE A 117 23.80 -1.60 4.04
CA PHE A 117 25.12 -1.79 3.44
C PHE A 117 25.59 -0.55 2.68
N GLN A 118 25.27 0.64 3.22
CA GLN A 118 25.74 1.94 2.73
C GLN A 118 25.34 2.27 1.28
N TYR A 119 24.25 1.67 0.78
CA TYR A 119 23.75 1.86 -0.59
C TYR A 119 24.72 1.36 -1.67
N ILE A 120 25.59 0.39 -1.34
CA ILE A 120 26.58 -0.14 -2.27
C ILE A 120 25.98 -1.27 -3.11
N TRP A 121 25.95 -1.08 -4.42
CA TRP A 121 25.61 -2.08 -5.42
C TRP A 121 26.39 -1.81 -6.72
N PRO A 122 26.78 -2.83 -7.51
CA PRO A 122 27.40 -2.64 -8.83
C PRO A 122 26.36 -2.15 -9.86
N TRP A 123 25.90 -0.91 -9.70
CA TRP A 123 24.87 -0.28 -10.52
C TRP A 123 25.19 -0.25 -12.01
N GLU A 124 26.48 -0.27 -12.39
CA GLU A 124 26.94 -0.34 -13.78
C GLU A 124 26.42 -1.59 -14.51
N GLU A 125 26.19 -2.70 -13.79
CA GLU A 125 25.62 -3.93 -14.35
C GLU A 125 24.18 -3.71 -14.85
N TRP A 126 23.46 -2.76 -14.26
CA TRP A 126 22.06 -2.46 -14.57
C TRP A 126 21.88 -1.16 -15.36
N ALA A 127 22.95 -0.45 -15.73
CA ALA A 127 22.85 0.80 -16.49
C ALA A 127 22.09 0.64 -17.82
N HIS A 128 22.13 -0.55 -18.43
CA HIS A 128 21.43 -0.89 -19.66
C HIS A 128 19.90 -0.75 -19.57
N VAL A 129 19.31 -0.74 -18.37
CA VAL A 129 17.85 -0.62 -18.22
C VAL A 129 17.31 0.71 -18.72
N GLN A 130 18.15 1.75 -18.81
CA GLN A 130 17.74 3.05 -19.31
C GLN A 130 17.39 3.02 -20.81
N GLU A 131 18.00 2.10 -21.55
CA GLU A 131 17.74 1.86 -22.97
C GLU A 131 16.44 1.06 -23.21
N LEU A 132 15.88 0.48 -22.15
CA LEU A 132 14.63 -0.26 -22.21
C LEU A 132 13.43 0.71 -22.25
N PRO A 133 12.29 0.27 -22.81
CA PRO A 133 11.04 1.04 -22.74
C PRO A 133 10.72 1.47 -21.30
N ARG A 134 10.11 2.66 -21.13
CA ARG A 134 9.79 3.24 -19.81
C ARG A 134 9.02 2.30 -18.88
N TRP A 135 8.24 1.41 -19.46
CA TRP A 135 7.35 0.45 -18.80
C TRP A 135 8.00 -0.91 -18.53
N ALA A 136 9.24 -1.13 -18.97
CA ALA A 136 9.92 -2.40 -18.83
C ALA A 136 10.08 -2.76 -17.33
N PRO A 137 9.63 -3.95 -16.88
CA PRO A 137 9.72 -4.37 -15.48
C PRO A 137 11.09 -4.18 -14.81
N GLN A 138 12.20 -4.42 -15.50
CA GLN A 138 13.55 -4.17 -14.97
C GLN A 138 13.82 -2.68 -14.73
N ARG A 139 13.44 -1.81 -15.67
CA ARG A 139 13.58 -0.35 -15.54
C ARG A 139 12.73 0.18 -14.39
N VAL A 140 11.47 -0.24 -14.31
CA VAL A 140 10.54 0.14 -13.24
C VAL A 140 11.05 -0.34 -11.88
N PHE A 141 11.62 -1.55 -11.81
CA PHE A 141 12.23 -2.04 -10.57
C PHE A 141 13.38 -1.17 -10.09
N VAL A 142 14.32 -0.80 -10.97
CA VAL A 142 15.43 0.10 -10.59
C VAL A 142 14.90 1.46 -10.14
N GLN A 143 13.96 2.04 -10.89
CA GLN A 143 13.32 3.31 -10.53
C GLN A 143 12.66 3.26 -9.15
N GLU A 144 11.89 2.21 -8.87
CA GLU A 144 11.22 2.03 -7.58
C GLU A 144 12.21 1.74 -6.44
N VAL A 145 13.30 1.02 -6.69
CA VAL A 145 14.36 0.82 -5.68
C VAL A 145 15.00 2.16 -5.33
N LEU A 146 15.40 2.96 -6.32
CA LEU A 146 16.00 4.28 -6.11
C LEU A 146 15.03 5.23 -5.39
N GLU A 147 13.75 5.22 -5.74
CA GLU A 147 12.69 5.95 -5.02
C GLU A 147 12.66 5.57 -3.54
N ARG A 148 12.69 4.27 -3.20
CA ARG A 148 12.70 3.81 -1.80
C ARG A 148 14.00 4.13 -1.07
N GLU A 149 15.13 4.05 -1.74
CA GLU A 149 16.43 4.42 -1.16
C GLU A 149 16.47 5.91 -0.82
N VAL A 150 15.90 6.79 -1.66
CA VAL A 150 15.77 8.22 -1.34
C VAL A 150 14.89 8.42 -0.11
N ARG A 151 13.75 7.72 0.02
CA ARG A 151 12.90 7.77 1.23
C ARG A 151 13.60 7.28 2.50
N LEU A 152 14.58 6.39 2.37
CA LEU A 152 15.41 5.86 3.47
C LEU A 152 16.67 6.71 3.75
N SER A 153 16.92 7.72 2.91
CA SER A 153 18.13 8.53 2.89
C SER A 153 17.78 9.97 2.49
N TYR A 154 18.63 10.61 1.69
CA TYR A 154 18.34 11.88 1.02
C TYR A 154 18.89 11.82 -0.41
N TRP A 155 18.28 12.59 -1.31
CA TRP A 155 18.53 12.53 -2.76
C TRP A 155 20.02 12.58 -3.13
N ASP A 156 20.78 13.53 -2.58
CA ASP A 156 22.20 13.70 -2.92
C ASP A 156 23.05 12.48 -2.52
N LYS A 157 22.67 11.73 -1.46
CA LYS A 157 23.36 10.51 -1.05
C LYS A 157 23.14 9.36 -2.03
N ILE A 158 21.91 9.22 -2.53
CA ILE A 158 21.57 8.15 -3.47
C ILE A 158 22.12 8.44 -4.86
N LYS A 159 22.13 9.73 -5.27
CA LYS A 159 22.88 10.14 -6.45
C LYS A 159 24.36 9.75 -6.36
N GLN A 160 24.99 9.97 -5.20
CA GLN A 160 26.38 9.55 -4.98
C GLN A 160 26.55 8.03 -5.10
N SER A 161 25.61 7.21 -4.61
CA SER A 161 25.75 5.75 -4.68
C SER A 161 25.71 5.17 -6.09
N ILE A 162 25.21 5.93 -7.09
CA ILE A 162 25.14 5.53 -8.49
C ILE A 162 26.15 6.26 -9.39
N GLU A 163 27.17 6.93 -8.84
CA GLU A 163 28.17 7.68 -9.61
C GLU A 163 28.92 6.83 -10.66
N ASN A 164 29.04 5.52 -10.43
CA ASN A 164 29.57 4.52 -11.36
C ASN A 164 28.63 4.19 -12.53
N ALA A 165 27.37 4.62 -12.49
CA ALA A 165 26.33 4.34 -13.47
C ALA A 165 25.51 5.61 -13.81
N PRO A 166 26.12 6.62 -14.46
CA PRO A 166 25.48 7.94 -14.67
C PRO A 166 24.18 7.89 -15.47
N LEU A 167 23.97 6.88 -16.32
CA LEU A 167 22.71 6.67 -17.05
C LEU A 167 21.50 6.46 -16.12
N LEU A 168 21.72 5.97 -14.89
CA LEU A 168 20.67 5.75 -13.90
C LEU A 168 20.24 7.04 -13.19
N GLU A 169 20.97 8.15 -13.34
CA GLU A 169 20.57 9.44 -12.75
C GLU A 169 19.18 9.88 -13.26
N GLU A 170 18.86 9.55 -14.52
CA GLU A 170 17.54 9.81 -15.12
C GLU A 170 16.41 8.97 -14.51
N LEU A 171 16.72 7.92 -13.75
CA LEU A 171 15.76 7.08 -13.03
C LEU A 171 15.61 7.46 -11.57
N LEU A 172 16.41 8.40 -11.06
CA LEU A 172 16.19 8.93 -9.72
C LEU A 172 14.82 9.61 -9.66
N PRO A 173 14.15 9.57 -8.49
CA PRO A 173 13.01 10.46 -8.27
C PRO A 173 13.41 11.90 -8.55
N PRO A 174 12.47 12.75 -9.01
CA PRO A 174 12.68 14.18 -9.05
C PRO A 174 13.22 14.66 -7.71
N LYS A 175 14.20 15.57 -7.73
CA LYS A 175 14.75 16.12 -6.48
C LYS A 175 13.60 16.69 -5.65
N GLU A 176 13.53 16.26 -4.39
CA GLU A 176 12.42 16.56 -3.50
C GLU A 176 12.12 18.07 -3.47
N GLY A 177 10.87 18.42 -3.68
CA GLY A 177 10.43 19.81 -3.74
C GLY A 177 8.92 19.92 -3.80
N THR A 178 8.41 21.08 -3.39
CA THR A 178 6.99 21.41 -3.47
C THR A 178 6.69 22.01 -4.83
N SER A 179 5.51 21.70 -5.38
CA SER A 179 5.01 22.31 -6.62
C SER A 179 3.94 23.34 -6.30
N PHE A 180 4.28 24.31 -5.45
CA PHE A 180 3.34 25.32 -4.99
C PHE A 180 2.94 26.29 -6.12
N LYS A 181 1.65 26.31 -6.48
CA LYS A 181 1.13 27.11 -7.61
C LYS A 181 1.21 28.63 -7.41
N TYR A 182 1.31 29.11 -6.17
CA TYR A 182 1.23 30.53 -5.84
C TYR A 182 2.51 31.08 -5.22
N SER A 183 3.65 30.48 -5.53
CA SER A 183 4.95 31.10 -5.24
C SER A 183 5.05 32.44 -5.96
N VAL A 184 5.62 33.45 -5.31
CA VAL A 184 5.92 34.72 -5.97
C VAL A 184 7.17 34.50 -6.82
N ILE A 185 6.99 34.45 -8.14
CA ILE A 185 8.11 34.45 -9.09
C ILE A 185 8.40 35.91 -9.43
N ASP A 186 9.66 36.33 -9.29
CA ASP A 186 10.08 37.70 -9.60
C ASP A 186 9.79 38.02 -11.08
N GLY A 187 8.94 39.02 -11.32
CA GLY A 187 8.60 39.52 -12.66
C GLY A 187 7.24 39.11 -13.21
N GLU A 188 6.49 38.22 -12.55
CA GLU A 188 5.12 37.87 -12.96
C GLU A 188 4.05 38.73 -12.27
N GLU A 189 2.97 39.04 -12.99
CA GLU A 189 1.82 39.72 -12.40
C GLU A 189 1.16 38.84 -11.34
N LYS A 190 0.94 39.40 -10.14
CA LYS A 190 0.28 38.70 -9.05
C LYS A 190 -1.17 38.42 -9.44
N THR A 191 -1.48 37.15 -9.66
CA THR A 191 -2.85 36.69 -9.88
C THR A 191 -3.70 36.91 -8.63
N GLU A 192 -5.02 36.86 -8.78
CA GLU A 192 -5.94 36.88 -7.63
C GLU A 192 -5.65 35.71 -6.66
N GLY A 193 -5.22 34.55 -7.17
CA GLY A 193 -4.79 33.42 -6.34
C GLY A 193 -3.59 33.75 -5.44
N HIS A 194 -2.62 34.52 -5.93
CA HIS A 194 -1.49 34.99 -5.11
C HIS A 194 -1.94 35.88 -3.95
N LYS A 195 -2.94 36.74 -4.18
CA LYS A 195 -3.48 37.63 -3.13
C LYS A 195 -4.21 36.83 -2.05
N ILE A 196 -5.09 35.92 -2.45
CA ILE A 196 -5.84 35.04 -1.53
C ILE A 196 -4.88 34.16 -0.74
N SER A 197 -3.87 33.58 -1.39
CA SER A 197 -2.85 32.75 -0.74
C SER A 197 -2.04 33.54 0.30
N ALA A 198 -1.62 34.76 -0.03
CA ALA A 198 -0.89 35.63 0.89
C ALA A 198 -1.74 36.05 2.09
N GLU A 199 -3.02 36.34 1.87
CA GLU A 199 -3.98 36.65 2.93
C GLU A 199 -4.20 35.45 3.84
N LEU A 200 -4.43 34.26 3.30
CA LEU A 200 -4.59 33.03 4.08
C LEU A 200 -3.33 32.72 4.90
N CYS A 201 -2.14 32.90 4.32
CA CYS A 201 -0.88 32.80 5.05
C CYS A 201 -0.83 33.76 6.26
N SER A 202 -1.29 35.01 6.06
CA SER A 202 -1.37 36.02 7.12
C SER A 202 -2.35 35.62 8.22
N LEU A 203 -3.54 35.13 7.86
CA LEU A 203 -4.56 34.66 8.81
C LEU A 203 -4.05 33.48 9.65
N VAL A 204 -3.39 32.50 9.02
CA VAL A 204 -2.82 31.34 9.71
C VAL A 204 -1.65 31.74 10.63
N LYS A 205 -0.76 32.64 10.18
CA LYS A 205 0.33 33.21 11.01
C LYS A 205 -0.23 34.01 12.18
N GLY A 206 -1.31 34.75 11.95
CA GLY A 206 -2.09 35.46 12.95
C GLY A 206 -2.90 34.56 13.89
N ARG A 207 -2.80 33.23 13.73
CA ARG A 207 -3.47 32.21 14.55
C ARG A 207 -5.00 32.37 14.59
N LYS A 208 -5.58 32.85 13.50
CA LYS A 208 -7.03 32.85 13.32
C LYS A 208 -7.57 31.44 13.47
N THR A 209 -8.76 31.32 14.05
CA THR A 209 -9.42 30.02 14.24
C THR A 209 -9.91 29.46 12.91
N ALA A 210 -10.09 28.14 12.83
CA ALA A 210 -10.67 27.52 11.64
C ALA A 210 -12.03 28.12 11.28
N ARG A 211 -12.85 28.50 12.28
CA ARG A 211 -14.16 29.14 12.07
C ARG A 211 -14.05 30.50 11.39
N GLU A 212 -13.11 31.33 11.82
CA GLU A 212 -12.86 32.64 11.19
C GLU A 212 -12.37 32.47 9.75
N ILE A 213 -11.48 31.51 9.49
CA ILE A 213 -11.02 31.22 8.12
C ILE A 213 -12.17 30.68 7.26
N MET A 214 -13.02 29.80 7.77
CA MET A 214 -14.20 29.32 7.05
C MET A 214 -15.16 30.47 6.68
N SER A 215 -15.42 31.39 7.62
CA SER A 215 -16.23 32.60 7.36
C SER A 215 -15.61 33.44 6.24
N TRP A 216 -14.31 33.71 6.33
CA TRP A 216 -13.59 34.48 5.32
C TRP A 216 -13.65 33.82 3.93
N VAL A 217 -13.47 32.50 3.85
CA VAL A 217 -13.59 31.76 2.58
C VAL A 217 -15.01 31.90 1.99
N GLU A 218 -16.04 31.72 2.80
CA GLU A 218 -17.44 31.73 2.34
C GLU A 218 -17.99 33.12 2.01
N GLU A 219 -17.61 34.13 2.79
CA GLU A 219 -18.16 35.48 2.68
C GLU A 219 -17.35 36.35 1.72
N THR A 220 -16.06 36.05 1.54
CA THR A 220 -15.15 36.89 0.76
C THR A 220 -14.61 36.16 -0.47
N VAL A 221 -14.08 34.95 -0.31
CA VAL A 221 -13.33 34.28 -1.39
C VAL A 221 -14.26 33.65 -2.43
N ILE A 222 -15.20 32.81 -1.99
CA ILE A 222 -16.11 32.07 -2.88
C ILE A 222 -17.01 33.01 -3.70
N PRO A 223 -17.65 34.06 -3.13
CA PRO A 223 -18.55 34.93 -3.89
C PRO A 223 -17.84 35.72 -4.98
N VAL A 224 -16.57 36.06 -4.78
CA VAL A 224 -15.79 36.90 -5.71
C VAL A 224 -15.06 36.05 -6.75
N HIS A 225 -14.48 34.93 -6.34
CA HIS A 225 -13.53 34.15 -7.16
C HIS A 225 -14.06 32.77 -7.58
N GLY A 226 -15.19 32.34 -7.03
CA GLY A 226 -15.78 31.03 -7.28
C GLY A 226 -15.18 29.91 -6.42
N SER A 227 -15.98 28.86 -6.22
CA SER A 227 -15.64 27.73 -5.34
C SER A 227 -14.40 26.95 -5.79
N LYS A 228 -14.21 26.76 -7.11
CA LYS A 228 -13.07 26.03 -7.67
C LYS A 228 -11.72 26.67 -7.32
N LEU A 229 -11.59 27.98 -7.55
CA LEU A 229 -10.36 28.71 -7.24
C LEU A 229 -10.14 28.81 -5.72
N ALA A 230 -11.22 29.05 -4.96
CA ALA A 230 -11.13 29.06 -3.49
C ALA A 230 -10.58 27.74 -2.92
N MET A 231 -11.11 26.61 -3.40
CA MET A 231 -10.65 25.27 -3.02
C MET A 231 -9.18 25.06 -3.39
N GLU A 232 -8.78 25.34 -4.64
CA GLU A 232 -7.40 25.20 -5.10
C GLU A 232 -6.43 26.02 -4.24
N VAL A 233 -6.70 27.33 -4.07
CA VAL A 233 -5.84 28.22 -3.29
C VAL A 233 -5.74 27.77 -1.84
N VAL A 234 -6.86 27.48 -1.18
CA VAL A 234 -6.85 27.10 0.23
C VAL A 234 -6.07 25.80 0.45
N ILE A 235 -6.26 24.78 -0.39
CA ILE A 235 -5.55 23.51 -0.28
C ILE A 235 -4.06 23.70 -0.53
N GLN A 236 -3.67 24.33 -1.63
CA GLN A 236 -2.27 24.59 -2.00
C GLN A 236 -1.55 25.37 -0.89
N THR A 237 -2.17 26.43 -0.37
CA THR A 237 -1.58 27.27 0.68
C THR A 237 -1.47 26.54 2.01
N LEU A 238 -2.47 25.74 2.42
CA LEU A 238 -2.37 24.95 3.65
C LEU A 238 -1.30 23.85 3.54
N MET A 239 -1.17 23.19 2.38
CA MET A 239 -0.07 22.25 2.14
C MET A 239 1.28 22.96 2.22
N ASP A 240 1.37 24.17 1.69
CA ASP A 240 2.59 24.98 1.73
C ASP A 240 3.02 25.39 3.14
N ILE A 241 2.08 25.85 3.96
CA ILE A 241 2.33 26.15 5.37
C ILE A 241 2.80 24.90 6.13
N GLY A 242 2.30 23.72 5.76
CA GLY A 242 2.65 22.43 6.37
C GLY A 242 3.91 21.75 5.80
N SER A 243 4.53 22.30 4.76
CA SER A 243 5.51 21.58 3.93
C SER A 243 6.86 21.29 4.59
N LYS A 244 7.21 22.01 5.65
CA LYS A 244 8.55 21.95 6.27
C LYS A 244 8.90 20.58 6.87
N SER A 245 7.94 19.87 7.45
CA SER A 245 8.13 18.51 7.96
C SER A 245 6.79 17.81 8.18
N PHE A 246 6.83 16.49 8.38
CA PHE A 246 5.62 15.70 8.67
C PHE A 246 4.82 16.25 9.86
N THR A 247 5.50 16.72 10.91
CA THR A 247 4.85 17.33 12.08
C THR A 247 4.16 18.65 11.74
N HIS A 248 4.73 19.47 10.85
CA HIS A 248 4.10 20.72 10.42
C HIS A 248 2.81 20.43 9.64
N LEU A 249 2.85 19.48 8.71
CA LEU A 249 1.67 19.03 7.98
C LEU A 249 0.58 18.53 8.93
N ILE A 250 0.93 17.65 9.88
CA ILE A 250 -0.01 17.15 10.90
C ILE A 250 -0.62 18.32 11.68
N THR A 251 0.19 19.27 12.14
CA THR A 251 -0.28 20.43 12.91
C THR A 251 -1.27 21.28 12.11
N VAL A 252 -1.00 21.48 10.82
CA VAL A 252 -1.90 22.23 9.93
C VAL A 252 -3.21 21.49 9.73
N LEU A 253 -3.17 20.18 9.48
CA LEU A 253 -4.37 19.35 9.30
C LEU A 253 -5.23 19.27 10.57
N GLU A 254 -4.62 19.15 11.75
CA GLU A 254 -5.36 19.14 13.03
C GLU A 254 -6.07 20.47 13.30
N ARG A 255 -5.39 21.59 13.01
CA ARG A 255 -5.93 22.91 13.30
C ARG A 255 -6.92 23.41 12.25
N TYR A 256 -6.63 23.16 10.97
CA TYR A 256 -7.34 23.78 9.84
C TYR A 256 -8.00 22.77 8.91
N GLY A 257 -7.91 21.46 9.18
CA GLY A 257 -8.54 20.43 8.36
C GLY A 257 -10.06 20.59 8.21
N GLN A 258 -10.74 21.17 9.21
CA GLN A 258 -12.17 21.50 9.11
C GLN A 258 -12.49 22.50 7.99
N VAL A 259 -11.55 23.40 7.65
CA VAL A 259 -11.69 24.32 6.51
C VAL A 259 -11.75 23.52 5.21
N ILE A 260 -10.84 22.54 5.07
CA ILE A 260 -10.80 21.61 3.92
C ILE A 260 -12.09 20.78 3.87
N GLY A 261 -12.52 20.22 5.01
CA GLY A 261 -13.74 19.43 5.09
C GLY A 261 -15.00 20.20 4.71
N LYS A 262 -15.05 21.51 4.98
CA LYS A 262 -16.17 22.38 4.57
C LYS A 262 -16.16 22.69 3.07
N LEU A 263 -14.98 22.82 2.48
CA LEU A 263 -14.80 23.06 1.04
C LEU A 263 -15.09 21.83 0.18
N CYS A 264 -14.80 20.63 0.71
CA CYS A 264 -14.89 19.37 0.00
C CYS A 264 -15.80 18.35 0.75
N PRO A 265 -17.09 18.66 0.99
CA PRO A 265 -17.96 17.78 1.78
C PRO A 265 -18.36 16.52 1.01
N GLU A 266 -18.46 16.61 -0.31
CA GLU A 266 -18.93 15.54 -1.19
C GLU A 266 -17.77 14.74 -1.80
N ARG A 267 -18.10 13.54 -2.31
CA ARG A 267 -17.09 12.61 -2.85
C ARG A 267 -16.29 13.20 -4.00
N ASP A 268 -16.93 13.93 -4.91
CA ASP A 268 -16.26 14.52 -6.07
C ASP A 268 -15.32 15.66 -5.63
N GLY A 269 -15.75 16.48 -4.66
CA GLY A 269 -14.90 17.47 -4.03
C GLY A 269 -13.69 16.85 -3.32
N GLN A 270 -13.85 15.69 -2.69
CA GLN A 270 -12.74 14.95 -2.08
C GLN A 270 -11.76 14.39 -3.12
N VAL A 271 -12.23 13.96 -4.30
CA VAL A 271 -11.33 13.54 -5.40
C VAL A 271 -10.52 14.73 -5.90
N LEU A 272 -11.14 15.90 -6.08
CA LEU A 272 -10.44 17.13 -6.46
C LEU A 272 -9.41 17.57 -5.41
N LEU A 273 -9.74 17.41 -4.12
CA LEU A 273 -8.78 17.62 -3.03
C LEU A 273 -7.57 16.70 -3.16
N LEU A 274 -7.78 15.41 -3.45
CA LEU A 274 -6.69 14.45 -3.64
C LEU A 274 -5.84 14.79 -4.88
N ASP A 275 -6.45 15.28 -5.96
CA ASP A 275 -5.75 15.77 -7.14
C ASP A 275 -4.88 17.00 -6.81
N GLU A 276 -5.39 17.95 -6.03
CA GLU A 276 -4.60 19.11 -5.61
C GLU A 276 -3.45 18.76 -4.67
N VAL A 277 -3.67 17.84 -3.73
CA VAL A 277 -2.60 17.31 -2.86
C VAL A 277 -1.54 16.59 -3.69
N GLY A 278 -1.96 15.77 -4.66
CA GLY A 278 -1.06 15.09 -5.60
C GLY A 278 -0.30 16.06 -6.49
N SER A 279 -0.94 17.14 -6.95
CA SER A 279 -0.30 18.20 -7.73
C SER A 279 0.73 18.96 -6.91
N TYR A 280 0.44 19.27 -5.65
CA TYR A 280 1.37 19.96 -4.76
C TYR A 280 2.62 19.11 -4.48
N TRP A 281 2.42 17.83 -4.19
CA TRP A 281 3.49 16.87 -3.87
C TRP A 281 3.93 16.00 -5.06
N LYS A 282 3.76 16.49 -6.30
CA LYS A 282 4.01 15.69 -7.52
C LYS A 282 5.44 15.11 -7.61
N ASN A 283 6.41 15.79 -7.01
CA ASN A 283 7.83 15.40 -6.97
C ASN A 283 8.22 14.67 -5.67
N ASN A 284 7.27 14.41 -4.77
CA ASN A 284 7.50 13.72 -3.51
C ASN A 284 6.38 12.71 -3.26
N THR A 285 6.58 11.48 -3.76
CA THR A 285 5.57 10.43 -3.68
C THR A 285 5.30 10.01 -2.23
N GLN A 286 6.32 10.05 -1.36
CA GLN A 286 6.19 9.75 0.07
C GLN A 286 5.28 10.76 0.77
N MET A 287 5.48 12.05 0.53
CA MET A 287 4.64 13.11 1.09
C MET A 287 3.22 13.05 0.57
N THR A 288 3.02 12.71 -0.71
CA THR A 288 1.68 12.45 -1.25
C THR A 288 0.97 11.35 -0.45
N ALA A 289 1.63 10.20 -0.26
CA ALA A 289 1.06 9.07 0.47
C ALA A 289 0.79 9.40 1.95
N ILE A 290 1.72 10.09 2.62
CA ILE A 290 1.56 10.51 4.02
C ILE A 290 0.41 11.52 4.17
N ALA A 291 0.34 12.53 3.31
CA ALA A 291 -0.70 13.56 3.38
C ALA A 291 -2.10 12.92 3.23
N ILE A 292 -2.27 12.06 2.23
CA ILE A 292 -3.52 11.34 2.01
C ILE A 292 -3.85 10.43 3.20
N ASP A 293 -2.87 9.69 3.75
CA ASP A 293 -3.10 8.85 4.94
C ASP A 293 -3.57 9.66 6.16
N ARG A 294 -2.96 10.83 6.39
CA ARG A 294 -3.38 11.72 7.47
C ARG A 294 -4.76 12.31 7.22
N MET A 295 -5.08 12.71 6.00
CA MET A 295 -6.42 13.18 5.63
C MET A 295 -7.48 12.09 5.85
N MET A 296 -7.18 10.82 5.55
CA MET A 296 -8.06 9.69 5.93
C MET A 296 -8.24 9.60 7.44
N GLY A 297 -7.13 9.71 8.20
CA GLY A 297 -7.14 9.61 9.67
C GLY A 297 -8.00 10.69 10.33
N TYR A 298 -7.97 11.92 9.80
CA TYR A 298 -8.81 13.04 10.24
C TYR A 298 -10.21 13.06 9.61
N ARG A 299 -10.57 12.03 8.82
CA ARG A 299 -11.86 11.91 8.12
C ARG A 299 -12.16 13.08 7.16
N LEU A 300 -11.11 13.66 6.56
CA LEU A 300 -11.23 14.70 5.54
C LEU A 300 -11.52 14.10 4.17
N VAL A 301 -11.05 12.88 3.93
CA VAL A 301 -11.32 12.11 2.70
C VAL A 301 -11.83 10.72 3.08
N SER A 302 -12.79 10.22 2.31
CA SER A 302 -13.31 8.86 2.44
C SER A 302 -12.44 7.86 1.69
N ASN A 303 -12.42 6.61 2.15
CA ASN A 303 -11.68 5.54 1.47
C ASN A 303 -12.24 5.28 0.05
N LEU A 304 -13.54 5.50 -0.17
CA LEU A 304 -14.16 5.41 -1.49
C LEU A 304 -13.68 6.52 -2.43
N SER A 305 -13.54 7.76 -1.94
CA SER A 305 -12.96 8.85 -2.74
C SER A 305 -11.52 8.57 -3.12
N ILE A 306 -10.74 7.91 -2.25
CA ILE A 306 -9.39 7.46 -2.58
C ILE A 306 -9.40 6.38 -3.65
N VAL A 307 -10.30 5.40 -3.57
CA VAL A 307 -10.45 4.42 -4.66
C VAL A 307 -10.77 5.14 -5.97
N ASN A 308 -11.71 6.07 -6.01
CA ASN A 308 -12.01 6.80 -7.23
C ASN A 308 -10.83 7.64 -7.73
N TRP A 309 -10.08 8.28 -6.83
CA TRP A 309 -8.89 9.03 -7.17
C TRP A 309 -7.78 8.14 -7.75
N VAL A 310 -7.54 6.94 -7.20
CA VAL A 310 -6.55 5.99 -7.75
C VAL A 310 -6.87 5.63 -9.19
N PHE A 311 -8.15 5.54 -9.55
CA PHE A 311 -8.63 5.28 -10.91
C PHE A 311 -9.01 6.55 -11.68
N SER A 312 -8.51 7.72 -11.28
CA SER A 312 -8.60 8.93 -12.10
C SER A 312 -7.71 8.80 -13.33
N SER A 313 -8.02 9.56 -14.39
CA SER A 313 -7.26 9.54 -15.65
C SER A 313 -5.77 9.80 -15.45
N SER A 314 -5.41 10.73 -14.56
CA SER A 314 -4.02 11.09 -14.25
C SER A 314 -3.22 9.96 -13.61
N ASN A 315 -3.87 9.10 -12.82
CA ASN A 315 -3.23 7.99 -12.11
C ASN A 315 -3.24 6.70 -12.92
N ILE A 316 -4.28 6.46 -13.72
CA ILE A 316 -4.40 5.26 -14.58
C ILE A 316 -3.16 5.12 -15.47
N GLU A 317 -2.69 6.20 -16.08
CA GLU A 317 -1.53 6.16 -16.98
C GLU A 317 -0.22 5.76 -16.27
N GLN A 318 -0.17 5.85 -14.94
CA GLN A 318 1.02 5.58 -14.12
C GLN A 318 1.06 4.17 -13.53
N PHE A 319 0.02 3.36 -13.72
CA PHE A 319 -0.12 2.04 -13.07
C PHE A 319 1.04 1.08 -13.28
N HIS A 320 1.73 1.19 -14.41
CA HIS A 320 2.85 0.33 -14.77
C HIS A 320 4.23 1.01 -14.66
N THR A 321 4.28 2.27 -14.23
CA THR A 321 5.51 3.05 -14.06
C THR A 321 5.74 3.57 -12.65
N SER A 322 4.74 3.47 -11.77
CA SER A 322 4.86 3.90 -10.37
C SER A 322 4.03 3.04 -9.41
N ASP A 323 4.58 2.73 -8.23
CA ASP A 323 3.84 2.09 -7.12
C ASP A 323 2.98 3.08 -6.33
N ARG A 324 3.13 4.41 -6.52
CA ARG A 324 2.45 5.44 -5.71
C ARG A 324 0.92 5.25 -5.62
N PRO A 325 0.16 5.06 -6.72
CA PRO A 325 -1.30 4.86 -6.62
C PRO A 325 -1.65 3.59 -5.82
N TRP A 326 -0.84 2.54 -5.99
CA TRP A 326 -1.04 1.26 -5.33
C TRP A 326 -0.69 1.30 -3.84
N GLU A 327 0.34 2.05 -3.44
CA GLU A 327 0.67 2.33 -2.03
C GLU A 327 -0.49 3.02 -1.32
N VAL A 328 -1.04 4.07 -1.92
CA VAL A 328 -2.18 4.82 -1.38
C VAL A 328 -3.43 3.92 -1.29
N LEU A 329 -3.70 3.12 -2.32
CA LEU A 329 -4.81 2.17 -2.32
C LEU A 329 -4.69 1.13 -1.19
N ARG A 330 -3.52 0.50 -1.04
CA ARG A 330 -3.25 -0.47 0.04
C ARG A 330 -3.44 0.17 1.41
N ASN A 331 -2.99 1.41 1.60
CA ASN A 331 -3.19 2.15 2.85
C ASN A 331 -4.69 2.33 3.16
N ALA A 332 -5.51 2.70 2.17
CA ALA A 332 -6.96 2.87 2.35
C ALA A 332 -7.67 1.55 2.70
N ILE A 333 -7.33 0.45 2.02
CA ILE A 333 -7.91 -0.87 2.30
C ILE A 333 -7.49 -1.33 3.72
N ASN A 334 -6.20 -1.27 4.04
CA ASN A 334 -5.67 -1.66 5.35
C ASN A 334 -6.31 -0.86 6.49
N LYS A 335 -6.56 0.44 6.31
CA LYS A 335 -7.17 1.29 7.33
C LYS A 335 -8.64 0.92 7.59
N THR A 336 -9.37 0.56 6.53
CA THR A 336 -10.74 0.02 6.63
C THR A 336 -10.75 -1.29 7.40
N TYR A 337 -9.87 -2.21 7.01
CA TYR A 337 -9.72 -3.51 7.65
C TYR A 337 -9.36 -3.40 9.13
N ASN A 338 -8.33 -2.61 9.47
CA ASN A 338 -7.88 -2.42 10.84
C ASN A 338 -9.00 -1.88 11.74
N ARG A 339 -9.80 -0.92 11.25
CA ARG A 339 -10.97 -0.42 11.97
C ARG A 339 -11.99 -1.52 12.29
N ILE A 340 -12.26 -2.42 11.34
CA ILE A 340 -13.16 -3.57 11.55
C ILE A 340 -12.57 -4.53 12.59
N CYS A 341 -11.28 -4.84 12.49
CA CYS A 341 -10.60 -5.70 13.46
C CYS A 341 -10.63 -5.13 14.87
N ASP A 342 -10.39 -3.82 15.02
CA ASP A 342 -10.39 -3.16 16.33
C ASP A 342 -11.79 -3.14 16.94
N LEU A 343 -12.82 -2.81 16.14
CA LEU A 343 -14.22 -2.88 16.58
C LEU A 343 -14.63 -4.29 17.03
N ARG A 344 -14.24 -5.33 16.28
CA ARG A 344 -14.51 -6.73 16.68
C ARG A 344 -13.84 -7.09 18.00
N LYS A 345 -12.58 -6.69 18.21
CA LYS A 345 -11.86 -6.92 19.47
C LYS A 345 -12.51 -6.19 20.64
N GLU A 346 -12.93 -4.94 20.43
CA GLU A 346 -13.63 -4.14 21.43
C GLU A 346 -14.97 -4.79 21.82
N ILE A 347 -15.77 -5.23 20.83
CA ILE A 347 -17.02 -5.97 21.04
C ILE A 347 -16.78 -7.24 21.86
N SER A 348 -15.83 -8.09 21.47
CA SER A 348 -15.51 -9.32 22.23
C SER A 348 -14.96 -9.04 23.64
N SER A 349 -14.36 -7.87 23.87
CA SER A 349 -13.99 -7.43 25.21
C SER A 349 -15.20 -6.99 26.03
N LEU A 350 -16.14 -6.27 25.42
CA LEU A 350 -17.38 -5.82 26.06
C LEU A 350 -18.30 -6.99 26.41
N GLU A 351 -18.47 -7.96 25.50
CA GLU A 351 -19.24 -9.19 25.76
C GLU A 351 -18.73 -9.93 27.00
N ARG A 352 -17.40 -10.11 27.12
CA ARG A 352 -16.79 -10.71 28.32
C ARG A 352 -17.00 -9.85 29.57
N GLY A 353 -16.92 -8.53 29.44
CA GLY A 353 -17.20 -7.59 30.53
C GLY A 353 -18.64 -7.68 31.03
N ILE A 354 -19.61 -7.78 30.11
CA ILE A 354 -21.03 -7.93 30.43
C ILE A 354 -21.28 -9.22 31.21
N LEU A 355 -20.72 -10.35 30.78
CA LEU A 355 -20.88 -11.62 31.50
C LEU A 355 -20.36 -11.54 32.95
N LEU A 356 -19.22 -10.89 33.17
CA LEU A 356 -18.66 -10.68 34.51
C LEU A 356 -19.51 -9.72 35.36
N ALA A 357 -20.01 -8.66 34.74
CA ALA A 357 -20.87 -7.69 35.42
C ALA A 357 -22.23 -8.29 35.79
N GLU A 358 -22.81 -9.14 34.92
CA GLU A 358 -24.06 -9.87 35.18
C GLU A 358 -23.91 -10.88 36.33
N ASP A 359 -22.81 -11.64 36.37
CA ASP A 359 -22.50 -12.53 37.50
C ASP A 359 -22.36 -11.75 38.82
N THR A 360 -21.69 -10.60 38.78
CA THR A 360 -21.56 -9.71 39.94
C THR A 360 -22.91 -9.13 40.37
N ALA A 361 -23.75 -8.72 39.42
CA ALA A 361 -25.10 -8.24 39.68
C ALA A 361 -26.00 -9.33 40.27
N SER A 362 -25.88 -10.58 39.80
CA SER A 362 -26.60 -11.73 40.37
C SER A 362 -26.19 -11.98 41.82
N LYS A 363 -24.88 -12.06 42.10
CA LYS A 363 -24.35 -12.28 43.45
C LYS A 363 -24.74 -11.18 44.44
N THR A 364 -24.63 -9.92 44.03
CA THR A 364 -25.03 -8.78 44.88
C THR A 364 -26.54 -8.76 45.14
N LYS A 365 -27.35 -9.19 44.17
CA LYS A 365 -28.80 -9.34 44.33
C LYS A 365 -29.15 -10.49 45.26
N GLU A 366 -28.53 -11.66 45.11
CA GLU A 366 -28.68 -12.81 46.01
C GLU A 366 -28.28 -12.45 47.46
N GLU A 367 -27.20 -11.68 47.65
CA GLU A 367 -26.79 -11.19 48.98
C GLU A 367 -27.83 -10.24 49.60
N LEU A 368 -28.45 -9.38 48.80
CA LEU A 368 -29.54 -8.51 49.26
C LEU A 368 -30.76 -9.34 49.65
N GLU A 369 -31.20 -10.26 48.79
CA GLU A 369 -32.34 -11.14 49.05
C GLU A 369 -32.13 -12.02 50.30
N ALA A 370 -30.93 -12.57 50.47
CA ALA A 370 -30.56 -13.35 51.64
C ALA A 370 -30.53 -12.51 52.94
N ALA A 371 -30.17 -11.23 52.85
CA ALA A 371 -30.21 -10.29 53.97
C ALA A 371 -31.65 -9.83 54.28
N GLU A 372 -32.51 -9.69 53.28
CA GLU A 372 -33.93 -9.35 53.46
C GLU A 372 -34.73 -10.52 54.05
N ALA A 373 -34.37 -11.77 53.73
CA ALA A 373 -35.04 -12.97 54.22
C ALA A 373 -34.72 -13.35 55.67
N LYS A 374 -33.73 -12.72 56.32
CA LYS A 374 -33.35 -13.02 57.71
C LYS A 374 -34.31 -12.33 58.70
N LEU A 375 -35.01 -13.15 59.48
CA LEU A 375 -35.94 -12.73 60.54
C LEU A 375 -35.40 -13.13 61.91
N GLU A 376 -35.54 -12.25 62.90
CA GLU A 376 -35.29 -12.50 64.32
C GLU A 376 -36.62 -12.49 65.09
N VAL A 377 -36.72 -13.33 66.12
CA VAL A 377 -37.91 -13.39 66.98
C VAL A 377 -37.68 -12.52 68.21
N VAL A 378 -38.45 -11.45 68.36
CA VAL A 378 -38.45 -10.56 69.52
C VAL A 378 -39.87 -10.51 70.09
N ASP A 379 -40.03 -10.80 71.38
CA ASP A 379 -41.34 -10.84 72.08
C ASP A 379 -42.45 -11.65 71.37
N GLY A 380 -42.09 -12.76 70.72
CA GLY A 380 -43.04 -13.64 70.03
C GLY A 380 -43.51 -13.16 68.65
N GLN A 381 -43.01 -12.00 68.17
CA GLN A 381 -43.22 -11.52 66.81
C GLN A 381 -41.93 -11.65 65.98
N GLN A 382 -42.09 -12.05 64.70
CA GLN A 382 -40.98 -12.10 63.74
C GLN A 382 -40.72 -10.68 63.21
N VAL A 383 -39.50 -10.19 63.36
CA VAL A 383 -39.06 -8.86 62.93
C VAL A 383 -37.80 -9.01 62.06
N PRO A 384 -37.57 -8.19 61.02
CA PRO A 384 -36.34 -8.25 60.22
C PRO A 384 -35.09 -8.16 61.10
N ALA A 385 -34.19 -9.15 60.98
CA ALA A 385 -32.96 -9.25 61.78
C ALA A 385 -31.89 -8.26 61.33
N GLU A 386 -31.90 -7.87 60.04
CA GLU A 386 -30.86 -7.06 59.44
C GLU A 386 -31.06 -5.55 59.70
N LYS A 387 -29.98 -4.82 60.01
CA LYS A 387 -30.04 -3.36 60.26
C LYS A 387 -30.45 -2.59 58.99
N PRO A 388 -31.37 -1.60 59.07
CA PRO A 388 -31.84 -0.83 57.91
C PRO A 388 -30.72 -0.15 57.10
N GLY A 389 -29.65 0.31 57.76
CA GLY A 389 -28.50 0.92 57.10
C GLY A 389 -27.69 -0.07 56.24
N ARG A 390 -27.64 -1.35 56.61
CA ARG A 390 -26.98 -2.40 55.82
C ARG A 390 -27.80 -2.74 54.58
N LEU A 391 -29.12 -2.90 54.71
CA LEU A 391 -30.03 -3.14 53.59
C LEU A 391 -29.97 -2.00 52.56
N LYS A 392 -29.97 -0.73 53.01
CA LYS A 392 -29.80 0.42 52.12
C LYS A 392 -28.47 0.41 51.37
N ARG A 393 -27.39 -0.07 52.00
CA ARG A 393 -26.07 -0.19 51.37
C ARG A 393 -26.03 -1.31 50.33
N LEU A 394 -26.58 -2.49 50.64
CA LEU A 394 -26.69 -3.61 49.70
C LEU A 394 -27.55 -3.24 48.50
N LYS A 395 -28.67 -2.55 48.71
CA LYS A 395 -29.50 -2.00 47.63
C LYS A 395 -28.70 -1.06 46.72
N GLY A 396 -27.91 -0.14 47.31
CA GLY A 396 -27.01 0.71 46.53
C GLY A 396 -25.92 -0.03 45.76
N TYR A 397 -25.51 -1.24 46.21
CA TYR A 397 -24.60 -2.10 45.45
C TYR A 397 -25.29 -2.79 44.28
N VAL A 398 -26.53 -3.27 44.48
CA VAL A 398 -27.36 -3.82 43.40
C VAL A 398 -27.64 -2.75 42.34
N ASP A 399 -28.04 -1.54 42.76
CA ASP A 399 -28.31 -0.43 41.85
C ASP A 399 -27.05 -0.08 41.01
N ARG A 400 -25.87 -0.06 41.63
CA ARG A 400 -24.61 0.19 40.90
C ARG A 400 -24.23 -0.96 39.96
N ALA A 401 -24.36 -2.21 40.39
CA ALA A 401 -24.04 -3.36 39.56
C ALA A 401 -24.98 -3.47 38.35
N THR A 402 -26.26 -3.15 38.54
CA THR A 402 -27.24 -3.09 37.44
C THR A 402 -26.99 -1.91 36.49
N GLU A 403 -26.59 -0.74 37.00
CA GLU A 403 -26.18 0.41 36.19
C GLU A 403 -24.92 0.10 35.35
N GLU A 404 -23.93 -0.60 35.93
CA GLU A 404 -22.73 -1.04 35.22
C GLU A 404 -23.05 -2.00 34.06
N VAL A 405 -23.94 -2.98 34.29
CA VAL A 405 -24.43 -3.88 33.23
C VAL A 405 -25.13 -3.08 32.11
N SER A 406 -25.98 -2.11 32.47
CA SER A 406 -26.68 -1.26 31.49
C SER A 406 -25.69 -0.45 30.66
N SER A 407 -24.71 0.20 31.30
CA SER A 407 -23.70 1.01 30.63
C SER A 407 -22.83 0.19 29.66
N LEU A 408 -22.45 -1.02 30.06
CA LEU A 408 -21.70 -1.93 29.18
C LEU A 408 -22.54 -2.39 27.99
N LYS A 409 -23.83 -2.65 28.17
CA LYS A 409 -24.76 -3.01 27.08
C LYS A 409 -24.97 -1.87 26.09
N GLU A 410 -25.14 -0.63 26.57
CA GLU A 410 -25.22 0.57 25.71
C GLU A 410 -23.94 0.77 24.89
N SER A 411 -22.78 0.57 25.52
CA SER A 411 -21.48 0.62 24.83
C SER A 411 -21.35 -0.47 23.76
N LEU A 412 -21.79 -1.69 24.06
CA LEU A 412 -21.82 -2.80 23.11
C LEU A 412 -22.70 -2.46 21.90
N GLU A 413 -23.94 -2.01 22.12
CA GLU A 413 -24.86 -1.61 21.05
C GLU A 413 -24.26 -0.51 20.16
N ALA A 414 -23.64 0.50 20.78
CA ALA A 414 -22.96 1.57 20.03
C ALA A 414 -21.82 1.03 19.17
N LYS A 415 -21.02 0.08 19.67
CA LYS A 415 -19.91 -0.53 18.94
C LYS A 415 -20.38 -1.47 17.83
N GLU A 416 -21.44 -2.23 18.06
CA GLU A 416 -22.10 -3.06 17.04
C GLU A 416 -22.64 -2.19 15.89
N ALA A 417 -23.29 -1.07 16.21
CA ALA A 417 -23.76 -0.12 15.21
C ALA A 417 -22.60 0.50 14.40
N LEU A 418 -21.45 0.75 15.03
CA LEU A 418 -20.24 1.22 14.34
C LEU A 418 -19.62 0.12 13.45
N LEU A 419 -19.64 -1.14 13.90
CA LEU A 419 -19.17 -2.28 13.13
C LEU A 419 -20.03 -2.50 11.88
N LEU A 420 -21.36 -2.44 12.01
CA LEU A 420 -22.28 -2.56 10.87
C LEU A 420 -22.01 -1.48 9.81
N ARG A 421 -21.82 -0.22 10.23
CA ARG A 421 -21.45 0.87 9.31
C ARG A 421 -20.10 0.62 8.64
N ALA A 422 -19.10 0.17 9.39
CA ALA A 422 -17.77 -0.14 8.85
C ALA A 422 -17.81 -1.29 7.84
N LEU A 423 -18.65 -2.31 8.06
CA LEU A 423 -18.86 -3.41 7.12
C LEU A 423 -19.53 -2.94 5.84
N GLU A 424 -20.55 -2.08 5.92
CA GLU A 424 -21.21 -1.51 4.73
C GLU A 424 -20.25 -0.60 3.94
N GLU A 425 -19.43 0.21 4.63
CA GLU A 425 -18.36 0.99 4.01
C GLU A 425 -17.36 0.09 3.29
N ASN A 426 -16.95 -1.03 3.91
CA ASN A 426 -16.01 -1.99 3.33
C ASN A 426 -16.60 -2.73 2.12
N LYS A 427 -17.88 -3.08 2.17
CA LYS A 427 -18.62 -3.62 1.03
C LYS A 427 -18.60 -2.63 -0.13
N ALA A 428 -19.03 -1.39 0.10
CA ALA A 428 -19.07 -0.36 -0.92
C ALA A 428 -17.67 -0.06 -1.50
N LEU A 429 -16.63 -0.13 -0.67
CA LEU A 429 -15.23 0.00 -1.08
C LEU A 429 -14.85 -1.08 -2.11
N PHE A 430 -15.05 -2.36 -1.79
CA PHE A 430 -14.69 -3.45 -2.71
C PHE A 430 -15.55 -3.45 -3.97
N MET A 431 -16.85 -3.17 -3.87
CA MET A 431 -17.72 -3.04 -5.06
C MET A 431 -17.21 -1.95 -5.99
N THR A 432 -16.85 -0.78 -5.45
CA THR A 432 -16.30 0.34 -6.25
C THR A 432 -14.94 -0.02 -6.84
N LEU A 433 -14.07 -0.67 -6.04
CA LEU A 433 -12.74 -1.09 -6.47
C LEU A 433 -12.79 -2.04 -7.66
N TYR A 434 -13.60 -3.10 -7.58
CA TYR A 434 -13.72 -4.06 -8.68
C TYR A 434 -14.44 -3.47 -9.90
N LYS A 435 -15.47 -2.63 -9.71
CA LYS A 435 -16.12 -1.90 -10.82
C LYS A 435 -15.10 -1.01 -11.56
N ASN A 436 -14.25 -0.30 -10.83
CA ASN A 436 -13.20 0.53 -11.42
C ASN A 436 -12.16 -0.32 -12.16
N PHE A 437 -11.68 -1.42 -11.57
CA PHE A 437 -10.78 -2.36 -12.25
C PHE A 437 -11.37 -2.90 -13.55
N VAL A 438 -12.62 -3.39 -13.50
CA VAL A 438 -13.32 -3.93 -14.66
C VAL A 438 -13.47 -2.86 -15.75
N GLY A 439 -13.87 -1.64 -15.39
CA GLY A 439 -13.99 -0.53 -16.34
C GLY A 439 -12.68 -0.24 -17.06
N VAL A 440 -11.61 0.04 -16.31
CA VAL A 440 -10.32 0.45 -16.91
C VAL A 440 -9.65 -0.65 -17.72
N LEU A 441 -9.85 -1.92 -17.34
CA LEU A 441 -9.31 -3.08 -18.05
C LEU A 441 -10.14 -3.40 -19.29
N THR A 442 -11.48 -3.32 -19.22
CA THR A 442 -12.35 -3.61 -20.38
C THR A 442 -12.09 -2.63 -21.52
N ASP A 443 -11.84 -1.35 -21.20
CA ASP A 443 -11.51 -0.33 -22.21
C ASP A 443 -10.17 -0.59 -22.92
N ARG A 444 -9.25 -1.33 -22.27
CA ARG A 444 -7.86 -1.48 -22.72
C ARG A 444 -7.50 -2.89 -23.17
N LEU A 445 -8.20 -3.92 -22.75
CA LEU A 445 -7.97 -5.28 -23.22
C LEU A 445 -8.51 -5.43 -24.66
N ALA A 446 -7.76 -6.17 -25.49
CA ALA A 446 -8.24 -6.53 -26.82
C ALA A 446 -9.46 -7.46 -26.70
N PRO A 447 -10.46 -7.35 -27.60
CA PRO A 447 -11.61 -8.23 -27.58
C PRO A 447 -11.18 -9.69 -27.77
N VAL A 448 -11.94 -10.61 -27.16
CA VAL A 448 -11.74 -12.04 -27.35
C VAL A 448 -12.11 -12.39 -28.78
N SER A 449 -11.17 -13.00 -29.51
CA SER A 449 -11.41 -13.43 -30.89
C SER A 449 -12.57 -14.44 -31.00
N ASP A 450 -13.28 -14.46 -32.13
CA ASP A 450 -14.46 -15.33 -32.38
C ASP A 450 -14.20 -16.83 -32.14
N GLY A 451 -12.94 -17.26 -32.12
CA GLY A 451 -12.53 -18.63 -31.78
C GLY A 451 -12.32 -18.91 -30.29
N GLY A 452 -12.69 -17.99 -29.38
CA GLY A 452 -12.54 -18.14 -27.93
C GLY A 452 -11.09 -18.09 -27.42
N LYS A 453 -10.11 -17.80 -28.29
CA LYS A 453 -8.71 -17.67 -27.89
C LYS A 453 -8.50 -16.36 -27.15
N VAL A 454 -8.11 -16.48 -25.87
CA VAL A 454 -7.73 -15.36 -25.01
C VAL A 454 -6.42 -14.75 -25.54
N PRO A 455 -6.32 -13.41 -25.69
CA PRO A 455 -5.09 -12.76 -26.15
C PRO A 455 -3.89 -13.11 -25.25
N ASN A 456 -2.79 -13.58 -25.84
CA ASN A 456 -1.53 -13.69 -25.10
C ASN A 456 -0.85 -12.31 -25.09
N LEU A 457 -1.05 -11.57 -24.00
CA LEU A 457 -0.46 -10.24 -23.82
C LEU A 457 1.08 -10.24 -23.84
N ARG A 458 1.73 -11.40 -23.67
CA ARG A 458 3.20 -11.51 -23.70
C ARG A 458 3.76 -11.78 -25.09
N ASP A 459 2.92 -12.21 -26.04
CA ASP A 459 3.32 -12.54 -27.42
C ASP A 459 2.75 -11.56 -28.46
N ALA A 460 2.14 -10.44 -28.02
CA ALA A 460 1.56 -9.45 -28.93
C ALA A 460 2.66 -8.80 -29.78
N HIS A 461 2.81 -9.29 -31.01
CA HIS A 461 3.66 -8.68 -32.03
C HIS A 461 3.19 -7.24 -32.25
N VAL A 462 4.12 -6.29 -32.11
CA VAL A 462 3.93 -4.90 -32.55
C VAL A 462 3.79 -4.93 -34.08
N ASP A 463 2.57 -4.77 -34.60
CA ASP A 463 2.36 -4.41 -35.99
C ASP A 463 3.01 -3.04 -36.20
N SER A 464 4.17 -3.03 -36.87
CA SER A 464 4.80 -1.78 -37.29
C SER A 464 3.86 -1.11 -38.29
N MET A 465 3.25 0.01 -37.91
CA MET A 465 2.59 0.87 -38.88
C MET A 465 3.60 1.26 -39.97
N ALA A 466 3.14 1.10 -41.21
CA ALA A 466 3.83 1.44 -42.44
C ALA A 466 4.45 2.84 -42.34
N VAL A 467 5.78 2.90 -42.43
CA VAL A 467 6.47 4.11 -42.87
C VAL A 467 6.71 3.89 -44.35
N ASP A 468 6.07 4.75 -45.16
CA ASP A 468 6.19 4.77 -46.61
C ASP A 468 7.67 4.77 -47.02
N THR A 469 8.06 3.71 -47.73
CA THR A 469 9.28 3.71 -48.55
C THR A 469 9.06 4.62 -49.74
N GLU A 470 9.78 5.75 -49.78
CA GLU A 470 10.13 6.40 -51.04
C GLU A 470 11.63 6.20 -51.34
N GLU A 471 11.84 5.63 -52.52
CA GLU A 471 13.02 5.60 -53.40
C GLU A 471 13.88 6.88 -53.38
N SER A 472 15.11 6.97 -53.85
CA SER A 472 16.13 6.11 -54.45
C SER A 472 17.41 6.98 -54.51
N THR A 473 18.59 6.38 -54.66
CA THR A 473 19.63 6.89 -55.59
C THR A 473 20.75 5.86 -55.76
N THR A 474 20.91 5.47 -57.02
CA THR A 474 21.93 4.62 -57.63
C THR A 474 23.29 5.32 -57.72
N MET A 475 24.41 4.60 -57.52
CA MET A 475 25.33 4.19 -58.61
C MET A 475 26.64 3.56 -58.07
N ASP A 476 27.10 2.56 -58.82
CA ASP A 476 28.24 1.66 -58.65
C ASP A 476 29.65 2.32 -58.72
N VAL A 477 30.68 1.64 -58.21
CA VAL A 477 31.71 0.87 -58.98
C VAL A 477 32.93 0.53 -58.09
N ASP A 478 33.42 -0.70 -58.28
CA ASP A 478 34.49 -1.50 -57.66
C ASP A 478 35.87 -0.86 -57.34
N SER A 479 36.56 -1.43 -56.35
CA SER A 479 37.91 -2.02 -56.54
C SER A 479 38.46 -2.70 -55.26
N GLU A 480 38.99 -3.91 -55.44
CA GLU A 480 39.73 -4.71 -54.46
C GLU A 480 41.08 -4.07 -54.06
N ASN A 481 41.49 -4.14 -52.79
CA ASN A 481 42.65 -4.94 -52.31
C ASN A 481 42.88 -4.76 -50.79
N GLY A 482 43.29 -5.84 -50.11
CA GLY A 482 43.18 -5.98 -48.65
C GLY A 482 44.29 -5.40 -47.76
N LYS A 483 44.00 -5.36 -46.45
CA LYS A 483 44.85 -5.86 -45.35
C LYS A 483 44.15 -5.74 -43.99
N ALA A 484 44.38 -6.78 -43.18
CA ALA A 484 43.75 -7.13 -41.92
C ALA A 484 43.69 -6.04 -40.84
N LYS A 485 42.50 -5.87 -40.23
CA LYS A 485 42.32 -5.58 -38.79
C LYS A 485 41.09 -6.32 -38.27
N ALA A 486 41.23 -6.88 -37.07
CA ALA A 486 40.36 -7.88 -36.47
C ALA A 486 38.88 -7.48 -36.37
N SER A 487 38.01 -8.25 -37.03
CA SER A 487 36.56 -8.23 -36.86
C SER A 487 36.15 -9.37 -35.92
N ARG A 488 35.76 -9.04 -34.69
CA ARG A 488 34.78 -9.84 -33.95
C ARG A 488 33.45 -9.12 -34.02
N SER A 489 32.73 -9.37 -35.11
CA SER A 489 31.30 -9.08 -35.24
C SER A 489 30.60 -10.40 -35.55
N ASN A 490 30.33 -11.20 -34.51
CA ASN A 490 29.21 -12.12 -34.58
C ASN A 490 28.02 -11.38 -33.99
N GLY A 491 27.17 -10.88 -34.89
CA GLY A 491 25.86 -10.37 -34.54
C GLY A 491 25.00 -11.52 -34.04
N GLU A 492 24.99 -11.71 -32.72
CA GLU A 492 23.75 -12.12 -32.08
C GLU A 492 22.79 -10.94 -32.30
N LYS A 493 21.73 -11.19 -33.08
CA LYS A 493 20.57 -10.31 -33.07
C LYS A 493 20.15 -10.19 -31.60
N ALA A 494 20.45 -9.06 -30.97
CA ALA A 494 19.91 -8.69 -29.68
C ALA A 494 18.40 -8.65 -29.85
N THR A 495 17.72 -9.76 -29.55
CA THR A 495 16.30 -9.75 -29.28
C THR A 495 16.12 -8.75 -28.15
N LYS A 496 15.56 -7.57 -28.45
CA LYS A 496 15.20 -6.62 -27.41
C LYS A 496 14.39 -7.41 -26.37
N PRO A 497 14.80 -7.39 -25.08
CA PRO A 497 14.22 -8.29 -24.07
C PRO A 497 12.72 -8.03 -23.83
N TYR A 498 12.19 -6.92 -24.33
CA TYR A 498 10.79 -6.55 -24.26
C TYR A 498 10.25 -6.23 -25.66
N ASN A 499 9.50 -7.19 -26.23
CA ASN A 499 8.79 -7.02 -27.51
C ASN A 499 7.29 -6.71 -27.32
N ILE A 500 6.87 -6.46 -26.08
CA ILE A 500 5.48 -6.17 -25.69
C ILE A 500 5.20 -4.68 -25.96
N GLY A 501 3.97 -4.30 -26.30
CA GLY A 501 3.60 -2.88 -26.38
C GLY A 501 3.31 -2.26 -25.01
N GLU A 502 3.28 -0.93 -24.94
CA GLU A 502 3.00 -0.21 -23.69
C GLU A 502 1.60 -0.55 -23.14
N ARG A 503 0.61 -0.66 -24.02
CA ARG A 503 -0.77 -0.99 -23.66
C ARG A 503 -0.87 -2.38 -23.04
N GLU A 504 -0.19 -3.36 -23.62
CA GLU A 504 -0.16 -4.73 -23.15
C GLU A 504 0.58 -4.83 -21.81
N GLN A 505 1.70 -4.11 -21.65
CA GLN A 505 2.39 -4.04 -20.37
C GLN A 505 1.51 -3.38 -19.30
N TRP A 506 0.80 -2.29 -19.63
CA TRP A 506 -0.16 -1.66 -18.75
C TRP A 506 -1.23 -2.68 -18.29
N CYS A 507 -1.76 -3.48 -19.22
CA CYS A 507 -2.75 -4.52 -18.91
C CYS A 507 -2.18 -5.61 -18.01
N LEU A 508 -0.98 -6.13 -18.32
CA LEU A 508 -0.29 -7.14 -17.52
C LEU A 508 -0.04 -6.66 -16.09
N THR A 509 0.43 -5.42 -15.92
CA THR A 509 0.66 -4.84 -14.61
C THR A 509 -0.64 -4.67 -13.83
N THR A 510 -1.69 -4.12 -14.46
CA THR A 510 -2.98 -3.88 -13.81
C THR A 510 -3.68 -5.18 -13.42
N LEU A 511 -3.64 -6.21 -14.28
CA LEU A 511 -4.11 -7.57 -13.95
C LEU A 511 -3.29 -8.19 -12.81
N GLY A 512 -1.99 -7.95 -12.78
CA GLY A 512 -1.11 -8.36 -11.69
C GLY A 512 -1.51 -7.75 -10.35
N TYR A 513 -1.80 -6.45 -10.31
CA TYR A 513 -2.32 -5.78 -9.12
C TYR A 513 -3.72 -6.25 -8.71
N LEU A 514 -4.62 -6.46 -9.68
CA LEU A 514 -5.94 -7.05 -9.42
C LEU A 514 -5.82 -8.42 -8.74
N LYS A 515 -4.97 -9.30 -9.27
CA LYS A 515 -4.67 -10.62 -8.68
C LYS A 515 -4.07 -10.49 -7.28
N ALA A 516 -3.09 -9.61 -7.10
CA ALA A 516 -2.40 -9.40 -5.84
C ALA A 516 -3.35 -8.86 -4.75
N ILE A 517 -4.16 -7.86 -5.06
CA ILE A 517 -5.15 -7.30 -4.12
C ILE A 517 -6.22 -8.34 -3.78
N SER A 518 -6.71 -9.08 -4.77
CA SER A 518 -7.68 -10.16 -4.54
C SER A 518 -7.14 -11.21 -3.57
N ARG A 519 -5.85 -11.54 -3.68
CA ARG A 519 -5.16 -12.49 -2.81
C ARG A 519 -4.90 -11.94 -1.41
N GLN A 520 -4.38 -10.72 -1.34
CA GLN A 520 -4.00 -10.08 -0.09
C GLN A 520 -5.20 -9.84 0.84
N TYR A 521 -6.37 -9.55 0.25
CA TYR A 521 -7.60 -9.22 0.97
C TYR A 521 -8.70 -10.28 0.82
N VAL A 522 -8.31 -11.52 0.56
CA VAL A 522 -9.26 -12.62 0.26
C VAL A 522 -10.30 -12.79 1.38
N THR A 523 -9.90 -12.67 2.64
CA THR A 523 -10.78 -12.81 3.81
C THR A 523 -11.80 -11.68 3.93
N GLU A 524 -11.48 -10.50 3.41
CA GLU A 524 -12.34 -9.31 3.42
C GLU A 524 -13.25 -9.24 2.21
N ILE A 525 -12.83 -9.86 1.09
CA ILE A 525 -13.59 -9.90 -0.16
C ILE A 525 -14.65 -11.01 -0.14
N TRP A 526 -14.31 -12.18 0.44
CA TRP A 526 -15.17 -13.36 0.41
C TRP A 526 -16.61 -13.14 0.93
N PRO A 527 -16.85 -12.35 1.99
CA PRO A 527 -18.22 -12.06 2.44
C PRO A 527 -19.10 -11.33 1.42
N TYR A 528 -18.52 -10.73 0.39
CA TYR A 528 -19.22 -9.94 -0.63
C TYR A 528 -19.27 -10.63 -1.99
N ILE A 529 -18.90 -11.90 -2.03
CA ILE A 529 -18.57 -12.55 -3.29
C ILE A 529 -19.76 -12.81 -4.20
N GLU A 530 -20.90 -13.17 -3.62
CA GLU A 530 -22.15 -13.36 -4.36
C GLU A 530 -22.63 -12.06 -5.02
N MET A 531 -22.47 -10.93 -4.33
CA MET A 531 -22.82 -9.62 -4.88
C MET A 531 -21.83 -9.17 -5.95
N LEU A 532 -20.55 -9.45 -5.76
CA LEU A 532 -19.53 -9.17 -6.79
C LEU A 532 -19.81 -9.99 -8.06
N ASP A 533 -20.15 -11.27 -7.92
CA ASP A 533 -20.52 -12.12 -9.07
C ASP A 533 -21.81 -11.62 -9.75
N ALA A 534 -22.79 -11.16 -8.98
CA ALA A 534 -24.07 -10.66 -9.51
C ALA A 534 -24.00 -9.26 -10.16
N GLU A 535 -23.17 -8.35 -9.66
CA GLU A 535 -23.14 -6.95 -10.11
C GLU A 535 -21.88 -6.54 -10.88
N VAL A 536 -20.76 -7.25 -10.70
CA VAL A 536 -19.45 -6.83 -11.22
C VAL A 536 -18.88 -7.86 -12.19
N PHE A 537 -18.91 -9.14 -11.83
CA PHE A 537 -18.42 -10.24 -12.67
C PHE A 537 -19.55 -10.90 -13.46
N VAL A 538 -20.38 -10.06 -14.09
CA VAL A 538 -21.54 -10.47 -14.89
C VAL A 538 -21.14 -11.18 -16.19
N GLU A 539 -22.11 -11.83 -16.84
CA GLU A 539 -21.92 -12.45 -18.15
C GLU A 539 -21.33 -11.45 -19.17
N GLY A 540 -20.20 -11.82 -19.78
CA GLY A 540 -19.46 -10.97 -20.71
C GLY A 540 -18.19 -10.32 -20.14
N ILE A 541 -17.86 -10.54 -18.86
CA ILE A 541 -16.57 -10.12 -18.31
C ILE A 541 -15.40 -10.73 -19.09
N HIS A 542 -14.36 -9.93 -19.35
CA HIS A 542 -13.19 -10.38 -20.09
C HIS A 542 -12.49 -11.56 -19.34
N PRO A 543 -12.16 -12.68 -20.02
CA PRO A 543 -11.61 -13.88 -19.39
C PRO A 543 -10.32 -13.65 -18.59
N LEU A 544 -9.45 -12.74 -19.03
CA LEU A 544 -8.23 -12.39 -18.28
C LEU A 544 -8.53 -11.72 -16.93
N ILE A 545 -9.57 -10.88 -16.85
CA ILE A 545 -9.99 -10.25 -15.60
C ILE A 545 -10.52 -11.33 -14.66
N GLN A 546 -11.43 -12.17 -15.17
CA GLN A 546 -11.99 -13.27 -14.41
C GLN A 546 -10.91 -14.24 -13.90
N LYS A 547 -9.93 -14.59 -14.75
CA LYS A 547 -8.78 -15.41 -14.36
C LYS A 547 -7.95 -14.74 -13.26
N ALA A 548 -7.61 -13.46 -13.40
CA ALA A 548 -6.82 -12.75 -12.39
C ALA A 548 -7.51 -12.72 -11.02
N VAL A 549 -8.82 -12.46 -10.99
CA VAL A 549 -9.62 -12.49 -9.75
C VAL A 549 -9.70 -13.90 -9.18
N ASN A 550 -10.01 -14.91 -9.99
CA ASN A 550 -10.12 -16.30 -9.53
C ASN A 550 -8.79 -16.83 -9.00
N ASP A 551 -7.68 -16.58 -9.70
CA ASP A 551 -6.33 -16.95 -9.24
C ASP A 551 -5.96 -16.25 -7.93
N GLY A 552 -6.37 -14.98 -7.76
CA GLY A 552 -6.14 -14.23 -6.54
C GLY A 552 -6.95 -14.76 -5.36
N LEU A 553 -8.24 -15.02 -5.57
CA LEU A 553 -9.16 -15.53 -4.56
C LEU A 553 -9.01 -17.03 -4.28
N GLY A 554 -8.20 -17.76 -5.06
CA GLY A 554 -8.08 -19.22 -4.97
C GLY A 554 -9.33 -19.97 -5.44
N ARG A 555 -10.17 -19.35 -6.28
CA ARG A 555 -11.33 -20.04 -6.87
C ARG A 555 -10.84 -21.02 -7.93
N ARG A 556 -11.19 -22.31 -7.77
CA ARG A 556 -10.99 -23.30 -8.84
C ARG A 556 -11.96 -22.96 -9.96
N VAL A 557 -11.44 -22.49 -11.09
CA VAL A 557 -12.21 -22.44 -12.33
C VAL A 557 -12.50 -23.89 -12.72
N PRO A 558 -13.76 -24.31 -12.91
CA PRO A 558 -14.03 -25.62 -13.49
C PRO A 558 -13.34 -25.67 -14.85
N ALA A 559 -12.51 -26.69 -15.07
CA ALA A 559 -11.88 -26.90 -16.38
C ALA A 559 -13.00 -27.06 -17.41
N SER A 560 -13.16 -26.07 -18.29
CA SER A 560 -14.06 -26.12 -19.44
C SER A 560 -13.50 -27.06 -20.51
#